data_AF-A0A173T3V5-F1
#
_entry.id   AF-A0A173T3V5-F1
#
_cell.length_a   1.000
_cell.length_b   1.000
_cell.length_c   1.000
_cell.angle_alpha   90.00
_cell.angle_beta   90.00
_cell.angle_gamma   90.00
#
_symmetry.space_group_name_H-M   'P 1'
#
loop_
_entity.id
_entity.type
_entity.pdbx_description
1 polymer ?
#
loop_
_entity_poly.entity_id
_entity_poly.type
_entity_poly.pdbx_seq_one_letter_code
_entity_poly.pdbx_strand_id
1 'polypeptide(L)'
;MELTAALSLIKYAVRLLILFLCFGGTYVKLKGSSPWDVFSMLHAGNFALEGYFAGVVLLILILCGMCVQERFFCRILCPMGAIFSLLPVLPYFALRRERENCISGCAACTKKCPSDIGLPELGSIETRGDCFMCQKCTGICPKGNIHCGVSGKLKGNELWFTAIRAVFLLFLYLWIGI
;
A
#
# COMPACT_ATOMS: atom_id res chain seq x y z
N MET A 1 -18.89 -14.22 -5.61
CA MET A 1 -18.10 -13.30 -6.46
C MET A 1 -18.69 -11.89 -6.46
N GLU A 2 -20.01 -11.73 -6.46
CA GLU A 2 -20.71 -10.42 -6.39
C GLU A 2 -20.34 -9.58 -5.15
N LEU A 3 -20.37 -10.18 -3.95
CA LEU A 3 -20.13 -9.45 -2.69
C LEU A 3 -18.69 -8.92 -2.57
N THR A 4 -17.71 -9.67 -3.08
CA THR A 4 -16.30 -9.28 -3.07
C THR A 4 -16.00 -8.16 -4.04
N ALA A 5 -16.71 -8.10 -5.17
CA ALA A 5 -16.58 -7.05 -6.18
C ALA A 5 -17.25 -5.74 -5.72
N ALA A 6 -18.41 -5.82 -5.07
CA ALA A 6 -19.06 -4.64 -4.47
C ALA A 6 -18.17 -4.01 -3.38
N LEU A 7 -17.57 -4.84 -2.52
CA LEU A 7 -16.70 -4.36 -1.45
C LEU A 7 -15.37 -3.77 -1.97
N SER A 8 -14.83 -4.29 -3.07
CA SER A 8 -13.65 -3.69 -3.72
C SER A 8 -13.99 -2.38 -4.41
N LEU A 9 -15.14 -2.31 -5.10
CA LEU A 9 -15.63 -1.08 -5.74
C LEU A 9 -15.83 0.05 -4.72
N ILE A 10 -16.46 -0.23 -3.58
CA ILE A 10 -16.64 0.74 -2.50
C ILE A 10 -15.28 1.28 -2.01
N LYS A 11 -14.28 0.41 -1.83
CA LYS A 11 -12.92 0.84 -1.43
C LYS A 11 -12.30 1.78 -2.46
N TYR A 12 -12.39 1.45 -3.75
CA TYR A 12 -11.85 2.30 -4.81
C TYR A 12 -12.63 3.61 -4.94
N ALA A 13 -13.96 3.59 -4.80
CA ALA A 13 -14.80 4.77 -4.81
C ALA A 13 -14.46 5.73 -3.66
N VAL A 14 -14.24 5.21 -2.45
CA VAL A 14 -13.81 6.01 -1.28
C VAL A 14 -12.44 6.66 -1.54
N ARG A 15 -11.46 5.91 -2.08
CA ARG A 15 -10.14 6.47 -2.43
C ARG A 15 -10.25 7.57 -3.49
N LEU A 16 -11.07 7.37 -4.51
CA LEU A 16 -11.27 8.32 -5.60
C LEU A 16 -12.00 9.58 -5.12
N LEU A 17 -13.00 9.42 -4.25
CA LEU A 17 -13.68 10.53 -3.58
C LEU A 17 -12.72 11.36 -2.74
N ILE A 18 -11.87 10.73 -1.93
CA ILE A 18 -10.85 11.44 -1.12
C ILE A 18 -9.88 12.20 -2.04
N LEU A 19 -9.43 11.58 -3.13
CA LEU A 19 -8.52 12.19 -4.08
C LEU A 19 -9.17 13.39 -4.79
N PHE A 20 -10.44 13.28 -5.15
CA PHE A 20 -11.24 14.37 -5.71
C PHE A 20 -11.44 15.52 -4.71
N LEU A 21 -11.72 15.22 -3.43
CA LEU A 21 -11.83 16.21 -2.35
C LEU A 21 -10.50 16.92 -2.05
N CYS A 22 -9.36 16.23 -2.22
CA CYS A 22 -8.03 16.82 -2.14
C CYS A 22 -7.75 17.75 -3.33
N PHE A 23 -8.07 17.33 -4.56
CA PHE A 23 -7.88 18.16 -5.77
C PHE A 23 -8.85 19.36 -5.83
N GLY A 24 -10.06 19.21 -5.30
CA GLY A 24 -11.07 20.28 -5.22
C GLY A 24 -10.76 21.38 -4.20
N GLY A 25 -9.63 21.32 -3.48
CA GLY A 25 -9.21 22.37 -2.53
C GLY A 25 -10.03 22.44 -1.24
N THR A 26 -11.10 21.65 -1.11
CA THR A 26 -11.94 21.56 0.10
C THR A 26 -11.20 20.96 1.29
N TYR A 27 -10.16 20.15 1.05
CA TYR A 27 -9.32 19.55 2.09
C TYR A 27 -8.53 20.61 2.88
N VAL A 28 -8.14 21.73 2.25
CA VAL A 28 -7.39 22.82 2.89
C VAL A 28 -8.30 23.75 3.71
N LYS A 29 -9.59 23.85 3.33
CA LYS A 29 -10.60 24.62 4.09
C LYS A 29 -11.03 23.92 5.39
N LEU A 30 -10.77 22.62 5.52
CA LEU A 30 -10.99 21.83 6.74
C LEU A 30 -9.72 21.82 7.62
N LYS A 31 -9.25 23.00 8.04
CA LYS A 31 -8.20 23.10 9.07
C LYS A 31 -8.74 22.50 10.36
N GLY A 32 -8.16 21.39 10.81
CA GLY A 32 -8.47 20.71 12.07
C GLY A 32 -9.31 19.42 11.97
N SER A 33 -9.64 18.96 10.77
CA SER A 33 -10.34 17.66 10.59
C SER A 33 -9.38 16.50 10.32
N SER A 34 -8.08 16.77 10.15
CA SER A 34 -7.12 15.72 9.84
C SER A 34 -6.81 14.89 11.08
N PRO A 35 -6.81 13.55 10.99
CA PRO A 35 -6.51 12.70 12.14
C PRO A 35 -5.06 12.86 12.62
N TRP A 36 -4.19 13.41 11.77
CA TRP A 36 -2.79 13.70 12.09
C TRP A 36 -2.63 14.91 13.03
N ASP A 37 -3.49 15.93 12.90
CA ASP A 37 -3.48 17.07 13.81
C ASP A 37 -3.83 16.64 15.25
N VAL A 38 -4.83 15.76 15.37
CA VAL A 38 -5.23 15.18 16.67
C VAL A 38 -4.13 14.28 17.23
N PHE A 39 -3.49 13.46 16.39
CA PHE A 39 -2.35 12.64 16.82
C PHE A 39 -1.16 13.49 17.31
N SER A 40 -0.84 14.56 16.57
CA SER A 40 0.22 15.50 16.93
C SER A 40 -0.08 16.23 18.25
N MET A 41 -1.32 16.67 18.45
CA MET A 41 -1.77 17.29 19.71
C MET A 41 -1.72 16.34 20.91
N LEU A 42 -2.15 15.09 20.71
CA LEU A 42 -2.10 14.04 21.74
C LEU A 42 -0.65 13.74 22.14
N HIS A 43 0.26 13.66 21.16
CA HIS A 43 1.69 13.45 21.41
C HIS A 43 2.37 14.66 22.08
N ALA A 44 1.90 15.88 21.79
CA ALA A 44 2.37 17.11 22.42
C ALA A 44 1.76 17.35 23.82
N GLY A 45 0.83 16.49 24.29
CA GLY A 45 0.17 16.62 25.59
C GLY A 45 -0.81 17.79 25.69
N ASN A 46 -1.23 18.38 24.57
CA ASN A 46 -2.16 19.51 24.54
C ASN A 46 -3.58 19.02 24.19
N PHE A 47 -4.47 19.02 25.19
CA PHE A 47 -5.84 18.47 25.08
C PHE A 47 -6.91 19.51 24.73
N ALA A 48 -6.57 20.55 23.96
CA ALA A 48 -7.54 21.52 23.43
C ALA A 48 -8.43 20.91 22.33
N LEU A 49 -9.32 19.98 22.71
CA LEU A 49 -10.10 19.11 21.82
C LEU A 49 -11.45 19.69 21.39
N GLU A 50 -11.86 20.85 21.92
CA GLU A 50 -13.21 21.42 21.73
C GLU A 50 -13.58 21.78 20.27
N GLY A 51 -12.61 21.79 19.35
CA GLY A 51 -12.84 22.00 17.91
C GLY A 51 -12.61 20.78 17.00
N TYR A 52 -12.12 19.66 17.54
CA TYR A 52 -11.52 18.58 16.77
C TYR A 52 -12.32 17.25 16.80
N PHE A 53 -13.62 17.31 17.15
CA PHE A 53 -14.47 16.13 17.32
C PHE A 53 -14.42 15.14 16.13
N ALA A 54 -14.48 15.67 14.90
CA ALA A 54 -14.40 14.85 13.69
C ALA A 54 -13.04 14.12 13.55
N GLY A 55 -11.93 14.77 13.90
CA GLY A 55 -10.60 14.18 13.87
C GLY A 55 -10.41 13.09 14.94
N VAL A 56 -11.00 13.28 16.12
CA VAL A 56 -10.96 12.29 17.22
C VAL A 56 -11.74 11.03 16.86
N VAL A 57 -12.97 11.19 16.34
CA VAL A 57 -13.79 10.05 15.88
C VAL A 57 -13.08 9.28 14.78
N LEU A 58 -12.45 9.99 13.83
CA LEU A 58 -11.68 9.38 12.76
C LEU A 58 -10.45 8.62 13.28
N LEU A 59 -9.74 9.20 14.26
CA LEU A 59 -8.58 8.56 14.91
C LEU A 59 -8.99 7.27 15.62
N ILE A 60 -10.09 7.28 16.38
CA ILE A 60 -10.63 6.09 17.06
C ILE A 60 -11.02 5.02 16.04
N LEU A 61 -11.68 5.41 14.94
CA LEU A 61 -12.01 4.51 13.83
C LEU A 61 -10.76 3.88 13.21
N ILE A 62 -9.70 4.67 12.99
CA ILE A 62 -8.43 4.17 12.47
C ILE A 62 -7.79 3.19 13.46
N LEU A 63 -7.74 3.52 14.75
CA LEU A 63 -7.18 2.65 15.79
C LEU A 63 -7.93 1.33 15.89
N CYS A 64 -9.27 1.36 15.88
CA CYS A 64 -10.10 0.18 15.85
C CYS A 64 -9.88 -0.65 14.56
N GLY A 65 -9.80 0.02 13.41
CA GLY A 65 -9.49 -0.62 12.13
C GLY A 65 -8.10 -1.27 12.09
N MET A 66 -7.12 -0.69 12.77
CA MET A 66 -5.76 -1.24 12.88
C MET A 66 -5.71 -2.54 13.69
N CYS A 67 -6.65 -2.78 14.61
CA CYS A 67 -6.77 -4.06 15.31
C CYS A 67 -7.23 -5.20 14.38
N VAL A 68 -8.00 -4.88 13.33
CA VAL A 68 -8.58 -5.88 12.41
C VAL A 68 -7.71 -6.08 11.16
N GLN A 69 -7.05 -5.04 10.68
CA GLN A 69 -6.23 -5.07 9.47
C GLN A 69 -4.95 -4.26 9.67
N GLU A 70 -3.81 -4.90 9.39
CA GLU A 70 -2.54 -4.19 9.30
C GLU A 70 -2.65 -3.08 8.24
N ARG A 71 -2.36 -1.83 8.62
CA ARG A 71 -2.37 -0.64 7.74
C ARG A 71 -3.75 -0.27 7.17
N PHE A 72 -4.82 -0.38 7.96
CA PHE A 72 -6.18 0.07 7.59
C PHE A 72 -6.23 1.49 7.01
N PHE A 73 -5.54 2.45 7.66
CA PHE A 73 -5.47 3.84 7.21
C PHE A 73 -4.94 3.97 5.77
N CYS A 74 -3.80 3.32 5.49
CA CYS A 74 -3.17 3.35 4.18
C CYS A 74 -4.05 2.73 3.09
N ARG A 75 -4.89 1.75 3.44
CA ARG A 75 -5.72 1.01 2.48
C ARG A 75 -7.01 1.74 2.12
N ILE A 76 -7.58 2.55 3.01
CA ILE A 76 -8.93 3.10 2.78
C ILE A 76 -8.95 4.63 2.80
N LEU A 77 -8.18 5.26 3.69
CA LEU A 77 -8.27 6.71 3.93
C LEU A 77 -7.11 7.49 3.31
N CYS A 78 -5.95 6.87 3.12
CA CYS A 78 -4.75 7.58 2.69
C CYS A 78 -4.76 7.89 1.18
N PRO A 79 -4.66 9.16 0.75
CA PRO A 79 -4.58 9.51 -0.66
C PRO A 79 -3.29 8.97 -1.32
N MET A 80 -2.18 8.87 -0.56
CA MET A 80 -0.96 8.21 -1.04
C MET A 80 -1.18 6.71 -1.29
N GLY A 81 -2.08 6.06 -0.53
CA GLY A 81 -2.46 4.67 -0.76
C GLY A 81 -3.11 4.45 -2.12
N ALA A 82 -3.87 5.42 -2.62
CA ALA A 82 -4.44 5.37 -3.97
C ALA A 82 -3.35 5.42 -5.05
N ILE A 83 -2.37 6.31 -4.89
CA ILE A 83 -1.23 6.42 -5.79
C ILE A 83 -0.38 5.14 -5.76
N PHE A 84 -0.09 4.62 -4.57
CA PHE A 84 0.66 3.38 -4.42
C PHE A 84 -0.10 2.14 -4.92
N SER A 85 -1.43 2.18 -4.95
CA SER A 85 -2.23 1.10 -5.55
C SER A 85 -2.17 1.04 -7.08
N LEU A 86 -1.68 2.12 -7.72
CA LEU A 86 -1.44 2.16 -9.17
C LEU A 86 -0.10 1.52 -9.56
N LEU A 87 0.90 1.51 -8.66
CA LEU A 87 2.23 0.97 -8.96
C LEU A 87 2.25 -0.54 -9.30
N PRO A 88 1.48 -1.41 -8.62
CA PRO A 88 1.35 -2.82 -8.99
C PRO A 88 0.63 -3.05 -10.31
N VAL A 89 -0.11 -2.05 -10.83
CA VAL A 89 -0.82 -2.20 -12.11
C VAL A 89 0.17 -2.46 -13.26
N LEU A 90 1.42 -2.00 -13.12
CA LEU A 90 2.48 -2.33 -14.06
C LEU A 90 2.91 -3.79 -13.86
N PRO A 91 2.62 -4.69 -14.84
CA PRO A 91 2.84 -6.14 -14.70
C PRO A 91 4.31 -6.49 -14.46
N TYR A 92 5.24 -5.62 -14.87
CA TYR A 92 6.68 -5.78 -14.67
C TYR A 92 7.12 -5.75 -13.20
N PHE A 93 6.46 -4.95 -12.37
CA PHE A 93 6.81 -4.79 -10.95
C PHE A 93 6.00 -5.70 -10.03
N ALA A 94 5.04 -6.42 -10.58
CA ALA A 94 4.18 -7.28 -9.80
C ALA A 94 4.91 -8.56 -9.39
N LEU A 95 4.83 -8.91 -8.10
CA LEU A 95 5.39 -10.15 -7.59
C LEU A 95 4.52 -11.34 -8.03
N ARG A 96 5.16 -12.39 -8.53
CA ARG A 96 4.58 -13.62 -9.06
C ARG A 96 5.13 -14.82 -8.31
N ARG A 97 4.30 -15.85 -8.16
CA ARG A 97 4.67 -17.13 -7.50
C ARG A 97 4.64 -18.28 -8.50
N GLU A 98 5.71 -19.06 -8.54
CA GLU A 98 5.73 -20.36 -9.22
C GLU A 98 5.18 -21.45 -8.30
N ARG A 99 3.92 -21.84 -8.54
CA ARG A 99 3.23 -22.81 -7.68
C ARG A 99 3.73 -24.25 -7.88
N GLU A 100 4.22 -24.58 -9.07
CA GLU A 100 4.80 -25.89 -9.40
C GLU A 100 5.99 -26.24 -8.51
N ASN A 101 6.79 -25.24 -8.17
CA ASN A 101 7.98 -25.41 -7.33
C ASN A 101 7.69 -25.24 -5.83
N CYS A 102 6.46 -24.88 -5.45
CA CYS A 102 6.07 -24.67 -4.05
C CYS A 102 5.87 -25.99 -3.31
N ILE A 103 6.17 -25.97 -2.01
CA ILE A 103 5.81 -27.06 -1.10
C ILE A 103 4.27 -27.18 -1.09
N SER A 104 3.75 -28.40 -1.14
CA SER A 104 2.31 -28.67 -1.11
C SER A 104 1.66 -28.03 0.13
N GLY A 105 0.59 -27.26 -0.08
CA GLY A 105 -0.12 -26.55 0.99
C GLY A 105 0.60 -25.30 1.55
N CYS A 106 1.72 -24.86 0.97
CA CYS A 106 2.42 -23.68 1.48
C CYS A 106 1.65 -22.37 1.26
N ALA A 107 1.40 -21.65 2.35
CA ALA A 107 0.75 -20.33 2.37
C ALA A 107 1.59 -19.27 3.12
N ALA A 108 2.89 -19.51 3.32
CA ALA A 108 3.76 -18.63 4.10
C ALA A 108 3.79 -17.18 3.56
N CYS A 109 3.85 -17.02 2.24
CA CYS A 109 3.83 -15.72 1.59
C CYS A 109 2.53 -14.94 1.81
N THR A 110 1.38 -15.62 1.76
CA THR A 110 0.07 -15.02 2.02
C THR A 110 -0.08 -14.65 3.49
N LYS A 111 0.29 -15.55 4.41
CA LYS A 111 0.20 -15.32 5.87
C LYS A 111 1.11 -14.19 6.36
N LYS A 112 2.27 -13.99 5.73
CA LYS A 112 3.19 -12.90 6.09
C LYS A 112 2.85 -11.57 5.41
N CYS A 113 1.90 -11.58 4.46
CA CYS A 113 1.57 -10.39 3.70
C CYS A 113 0.79 -9.40 4.58
N PRO A 114 1.30 -8.18 4.83
CA PRO A 114 0.57 -7.16 5.59
C PRO A 114 -0.71 -6.69 4.89
N SER A 115 -0.79 -6.89 3.57
CA SER A 115 -1.99 -6.58 2.80
C SER A 115 -3.04 -7.70 2.83
N ASP A 116 -2.72 -8.87 3.40
CA ASP A 116 -3.54 -10.08 3.40
C ASP A 116 -4.04 -10.45 1.99
N ILE A 117 -3.11 -10.45 1.02
CA ILE A 117 -3.39 -10.79 -0.37
C ILE A 117 -2.65 -12.07 -0.77
N GLY A 118 -3.30 -12.86 -1.64
CA GLY A 118 -2.64 -13.93 -2.36
C GLY A 118 -1.73 -13.38 -3.45
N LEU A 119 -0.54 -13.97 -3.61
CA LEU A 119 0.33 -13.67 -4.75
C LEU A 119 -0.24 -14.32 -6.02
N PRO A 120 -0.31 -13.58 -7.13
CA PRO A 120 -0.71 -14.12 -8.43
C PRO A 120 0.30 -15.16 -8.94
N GLU A 121 -0.20 -16.12 -9.72
CA GLU A 121 0.62 -17.18 -10.33
C GLU A 121 1.42 -16.64 -11.52
N LEU A 122 2.57 -17.26 -11.79
CA LEU A 122 3.39 -16.92 -12.95
C LEU A 122 2.55 -17.09 -14.24
N GLY A 123 2.54 -16.06 -15.09
CA GLY A 123 1.72 -16.04 -16.33
C GLY A 123 0.31 -15.45 -16.17
N SER A 124 -0.17 -15.21 -14.95
CA SER A 124 -1.44 -14.50 -14.75
C SER A 124 -1.29 -12.99 -15.02
N ILE A 125 -2.26 -12.42 -15.74
CA ILE A 125 -2.37 -10.98 -16.00
C ILE A 125 -2.88 -10.25 -14.75
N GLU A 126 -3.58 -10.96 -13.86
CA GLU A 126 -4.16 -10.38 -12.66
C GLU A 126 -3.08 -9.86 -11.70
N THR A 127 -3.10 -8.54 -11.46
CA THR A 127 -2.33 -7.95 -10.37
C THR A 127 -3.26 -7.31 -9.36
N ARG A 128 -3.03 -7.62 -8.08
CA ARG A 128 -3.79 -7.01 -6.99
C ARG A 128 -3.22 -5.63 -6.67
N GLY A 129 -4.02 -4.59 -6.90
CA GLY A 129 -3.67 -3.19 -6.60
C GLY A 129 -3.45 -2.88 -5.12
N ASP A 130 -3.75 -3.82 -4.20
CA ASP A 130 -3.48 -3.64 -2.77
C ASP A 130 -2.05 -4.06 -2.35
N CYS A 131 -1.25 -4.57 -3.29
CA CYS A 131 0.18 -4.82 -3.05
C CYS A 131 0.92 -3.48 -3.01
N PHE A 132 1.72 -3.22 -1.98
CA PHE A 132 2.62 -2.05 -1.97
C PHE A 132 4.10 -2.44 -2.12
N MET A 133 4.35 -3.64 -2.65
CA MET A 133 5.67 -4.18 -2.96
C MET A 133 6.67 -4.11 -1.79
N CYS A 134 6.21 -4.51 -0.58
CA CYS A 134 7.09 -4.57 0.59
C CYS A 134 8.12 -5.72 0.56
N GLN A 135 8.00 -6.64 -0.41
CA GLN A 135 8.89 -7.79 -0.63
C GLN A 135 9.07 -8.76 0.56
N LYS A 136 8.32 -8.60 1.66
CA LYS A 136 8.32 -9.54 2.81
C LYS A 136 8.02 -10.98 2.39
N CYS A 137 7.20 -11.15 1.36
CA CYS A 137 6.86 -12.47 0.81
C CYS A 137 8.06 -13.17 0.17
N THR A 138 8.97 -12.44 -0.48
CA THR A 138 10.19 -13.01 -1.08
C THR A 138 11.12 -13.51 0.01
N GLY A 139 11.31 -12.73 1.08
CA GLY A 139 12.20 -13.10 2.20
C GLY A 139 11.74 -14.29 3.05
N ILE A 140 10.42 -14.56 3.13
CA ILE A 140 9.90 -15.69 3.92
C ILE A 140 9.85 -17.01 3.13
N CYS A 141 10.07 -16.98 1.81
CA CYS A 141 9.92 -18.16 0.98
C CYS A 141 11.12 -19.11 1.14
N PRO A 142 10.96 -20.33 1.69
CA PRO A 142 12.08 -21.25 1.89
C PRO A 142 12.68 -21.79 0.59
N LYS A 143 11.91 -21.75 -0.51
CA LYS A 143 12.33 -22.20 -1.84
C LYS A 143 12.73 -21.04 -2.77
N GLY A 144 12.46 -19.80 -2.38
CA GLY A 144 12.75 -18.63 -3.21
C GLY A 144 11.92 -18.52 -4.50
N ASN A 145 10.71 -19.08 -4.55
CA ASN A 145 9.88 -19.16 -5.78
C ASN A 145 9.06 -17.89 -6.09
N ILE A 146 9.45 -16.74 -5.53
CA ILE A 146 8.71 -15.48 -5.68
C ILE A 146 9.61 -14.49 -6.40
N HIS A 147 9.12 -13.95 -7.51
CA HIS A 147 9.90 -13.12 -8.43
C HIS A 147 9.06 -11.96 -8.97
N CYS A 148 9.68 -10.85 -9.33
CA CYS A 148 8.99 -9.81 -10.10
C CYS A 148 8.66 -10.34 -11.51
N GLY A 149 7.52 -9.95 -12.07
CA GLY A 149 6.91 -10.47 -13.30
C GLY A 149 7.70 -10.30 -14.61
N VAL A 150 8.98 -9.94 -14.57
CA VAL A 150 9.86 -10.01 -15.72
C VAL A 150 10.21 -11.47 -15.98
N SER A 151 9.44 -12.07 -16.90
CA SER A 151 9.59 -13.42 -17.47
C SER A 151 11.01 -14.01 -17.33
N GLY A 152 11.17 -14.94 -16.40
CA GLY A 152 12.15 -16.04 -16.38
C GLY A 152 13.66 -15.76 -16.48
N LYS A 153 14.13 -14.58 -16.88
CA LYS A 153 15.55 -14.33 -17.22
C LYS A 153 16.30 -13.44 -16.26
N LEU A 154 15.63 -12.71 -15.37
CA LEU A 154 16.27 -11.81 -14.41
C LEU A 154 16.06 -12.33 -12.98
N LYS A 155 16.60 -13.54 -12.71
CA LYS A 155 16.78 -14.04 -11.35
C LYS A 155 17.77 -13.14 -10.63
N GLY A 156 17.32 -12.39 -9.62
CA GLY A 156 18.22 -11.69 -8.68
C GLY A 156 18.55 -10.21 -8.97
N ASN A 157 17.85 -9.54 -9.89
CA ASN A 157 18.12 -8.12 -10.21
C ASN A 157 17.48 -7.08 -9.27
N GLU A 158 17.13 -7.47 -8.04
CA GLU A 158 16.65 -6.58 -6.96
C GLU A 158 17.64 -5.41 -6.77
N LEU A 159 18.94 -5.72 -6.82
CA LEU A 159 20.05 -4.77 -6.71
C LEU A 159 20.09 -3.79 -7.88
N TRP A 160 19.79 -4.24 -9.10
CA TRP A 160 19.86 -3.38 -10.29
C TRP A 160 18.71 -2.37 -10.31
N PHE A 161 17.48 -2.79 -9.97
CA PHE A 161 16.36 -1.84 -9.81
C PHE A 161 16.59 -0.87 -8.65
N THR A 162 17.17 -1.35 -7.54
CA THR A 162 17.54 -0.49 -6.41
C THR A 162 18.62 0.51 -6.81
N ALA A 163 19.64 0.07 -7.55
CA ALA A 163 20.70 0.93 -8.08
C ALA A 163 20.15 1.97 -9.04
N ILE A 164 19.23 1.62 -9.95
CA ILE A 164 18.60 2.59 -10.84
C ILE A 164 17.78 3.60 -10.09
N ARG A 165 16.97 3.17 -9.12
CA ARG A 165 16.18 4.10 -8.32
C ARG A 165 17.09 5.05 -7.54
N ALA A 166 18.19 4.54 -7.00
CA ALA A 166 19.20 5.35 -6.31
C ALA A 166 19.86 6.36 -7.27
N VAL A 167 20.28 5.92 -8.46
CA VAL A 167 20.90 6.78 -9.49
C VAL A 167 19.94 7.85 -9.98
N PHE A 168 18.68 7.50 -10.24
CA PHE A 168 17.65 8.44 -10.66
C PHE A 168 17.37 9.49 -9.57
N LEU A 169 17.28 9.07 -8.30
CA LEU A 169 17.12 9.99 -7.17
C LEU A 169 18.34 10.90 -6.99
N LEU A 170 19.55 10.37 -7.14
CA LEU A 170 20.80 11.15 -7.10
C LEU A 170 20.84 12.19 -8.22
N PHE A 171 20.44 11.82 -9.43
CA PHE A 171 20.35 12.73 -10.56
C PHE A 171 19.29 13.82 -10.34
N LEU A 172 18.12 13.48 -9.80
CA LEU A 172 17.08 14.45 -9.44
C LEU A 172 17.55 15.43 -8.36
N TYR A 173 18.26 14.92 -7.35
CA TYR A 173 18.85 15.72 -6.27
C TYR A 173 19.85 16.73 -6.83
N LEU A 174 20.77 16.26 -7.69
CA LEU A 174 21.74 17.12 -8.39
C LEU A 174 21.09 18.14 -9.34
N TRP A 175 19.99 17.78 -10.03
CA TRP A 175 19.25 18.71 -10.91
C TRP A 175 18.56 19.80 -10.10
N ILE A 176 17.89 19.45 -8.99
CA ILE A 176 17.17 20.39 -8.13
C ILE A 176 18.11 21.34 -7.37
N GLY A 177 19.41 21.05 -7.32
CA GLY A 177 20.43 21.94 -6.76
C GLY A 177 20.45 21.99 -5.23
N ILE A 178 19.95 20.92 -4.58
CA ILE A 178 20.15 20.62 -3.15
C ILE A 178 21.38 19.72 -3.03
#